data_AF-A0A0M9GTD9-F1
#
_entry.id   AF-A0A0M9GTD9-F1
#
_cell.length_a   1.000
_cell.length_b   1.000
_cell.length_c   1.000
_cell.angle_alpha   90.00
_cell.angle_beta   90.00
_cell.angle_gamma   90.00
#
_symmetry.space_group_name_H-M   'P 1'
#
loop_
_entity.id
_entity.type
_entity.pdbx_description
1 polymer ?
#
loop_
_entity_poly.entity_id
_entity_poly.type
_entity_poly.pdbx_seq_one_letter_code
_entity_poly.pdbx_strand_id
1 'polypeptide(L)'
;MSKELDKKLRTLPKPKLKEETKNELHQAIMNHKGDKTRVGWLPKVRSAALMTLSVVALALFSFILFTGTDGEPPRSSAPEEEKSYENYIAYLKSIEVHDQIDAGKAFIGNPGALGQYHGQVLPGRYYANGMELQTNEEQPMGIHMYYKVTEETSAKGFEKDVFHVSNLPWTIIFNATTYFTFFINGDYVTFDIDYYGENRKYTLTRQHVEDLYERDVKDYVDDQELWNQEVIEKTLQDEKKVQDFMERIRVANTGSREPKDMVTTSKKYIEVDGKRYLVPSDMHKGSSKVDGKEEVYTFADMSYEFYDKGWGKQVHVARSFDMWETIKVRGELQTIAYDETTKQSTLSFAPQQSHSMVFDGDLTTKYEPGDVLIFEFQFVPLIDETYEFVQLDYDAALASGQELDINEYLLGE
;
A
#
# COMPACT_ATOMS: atom_id res chain seq x y z
N MET A 1 11.89 -48.63 -30.48
CA MET A 1 11.62 -48.72 -29.04
C MET A 1 11.18 -47.38 -28.40
N SER A 2 11.22 -46.22 -29.09
CA SER A 2 10.88 -44.90 -28.47
C SER A 2 9.42 -44.45 -28.61
N LYS A 3 8.70 -44.83 -29.68
CA LYS A 3 7.31 -44.34 -29.91
C LYS A 3 6.26 -44.92 -28.94
N GLU A 4 6.52 -46.10 -28.38
CA GLU A 4 5.62 -46.73 -27.39
C GLU A 4 5.82 -46.17 -25.97
N LEU A 5 7.05 -45.72 -25.66
CA LEU A 5 7.39 -45.14 -24.37
C LEU A 5 6.79 -43.73 -24.23
N ASP A 6 6.87 -42.91 -25.29
CA ASP A 6 6.27 -41.57 -25.34
C ASP A 6 4.74 -41.61 -25.21
N LYS A 7 4.11 -42.62 -25.81
CA LYS A 7 2.66 -42.80 -25.72
C LYS A 7 2.22 -43.19 -24.30
N LYS A 8 3.03 -43.99 -23.59
CA LYS A 8 2.82 -44.34 -22.18
C LYS A 8 3.06 -43.17 -21.22
N LEU A 9 4.07 -42.33 -21.47
CA LEU A 9 4.37 -41.16 -20.65
C LEU A 9 3.28 -40.08 -20.73
N ARG A 10 2.66 -39.89 -21.91
CA ARG A 10 1.53 -38.95 -22.10
C ARG A 10 0.23 -39.39 -21.44
N THR A 11 0.09 -40.69 -21.13
CA THR A 11 -1.11 -41.26 -20.48
C THR A 11 -0.99 -41.36 -18.96
N LEU A 12 0.16 -41.03 -18.38
CA LEU A 12 0.31 -40.99 -16.93
C LEU A 12 -0.40 -39.75 -16.37
N PRO A 13 -1.17 -39.87 -15.27
CA PRO A 13 -1.75 -38.72 -14.61
C PRO A 13 -0.62 -37.77 -14.19
N LYS A 14 -0.68 -36.52 -14.65
CA LYS A 14 0.27 -35.48 -14.22
C LYS A 14 0.24 -35.44 -12.69
N PRO A 15 1.38 -35.59 -11.99
CA PRO A 15 1.39 -35.55 -10.54
C PRO A 15 0.87 -34.18 -10.09
N LYS A 16 -0.31 -34.17 -9.49
CA LYS A 16 -0.82 -32.99 -8.79
C LYS A 16 -0.07 -32.92 -7.47
N LEU A 17 0.97 -32.09 -7.43
CA LEU A 17 1.57 -31.68 -6.17
C LEU A 17 0.50 -30.94 -5.37
N LYS A 18 0.36 -31.28 -4.08
CA LYS A 18 -0.48 -30.51 -3.16
C LYS A 18 0.09 -29.10 -3.05
N GLU A 19 -0.77 -28.09 -2.85
CA GLU A 19 -0.33 -26.69 -2.79
C GLU A 19 0.72 -26.45 -1.69
N GLU A 20 0.62 -27.15 -0.56
CA GLU A 20 1.65 -27.13 0.48
C GLU A 20 3.02 -27.57 -0.05
N THR A 21 3.07 -28.63 -0.86
CA THR A 21 4.32 -29.13 -1.44
C THR A 21 4.88 -28.20 -2.51
N LYS A 22 4.03 -27.46 -3.24
CA LYS A 22 4.48 -26.42 -4.17
C LYS A 22 5.07 -25.22 -3.43
N ASN A 23 4.43 -24.80 -2.33
CA ASN A 23 4.91 -23.72 -1.49
C ASN A 23 6.23 -24.08 -0.80
N GLU A 24 6.38 -25.33 -0.34
CA GLU A 24 7.64 -25.86 0.20
C GLU A 24 8.74 -25.90 -0.86
N LEU A 25 8.44 -26.36 -2.08
CA LEU A 25 9.42 -26.35 -3.18
C LEU A 25 9.83 -24.93 -3.56
N HIS A 26 8.86 -24.02 -3.61
CA HIS A 26 9.10 -22.61 -3.91
C HIS A 26 9.99 -21.97 -2.84
N GLN A 27 9.69 -22.16 -1.55
CA GLN A 27 10.55 -21.70 -0.47
C GLN A 27 11.94 -22.36 -0.49
N ALA A 28 12.03 -23.65 -0.80
CA ALA A 28 13.31 -24.36 -0.88
C ALA A 28 14.20 -23.81 -2.03
N ILE A 29 13.60 -23.45 -3.16
CA ILE A 29 14.30 -22.82 -4.29
C ILE A 29 14.75 -21.40 -3.92
N MET A 30 13.90 -20.62 -3.26
CA MET A 30 14.22 -19.25 -2.84
C MET A 30 15.28 -19.21 -1.73
N ASN A 31 15.34 -20.24 -0.88
CA ASN A 31 16.30 -20.34 0.22
C ASN A 31 17.64 -20.97 -0.17
N HIS A 32 17.84 -21.42 -1.41
CA HIS A 32 19.11 -22.01 -1.86
C HIS A 32 20.14 -20.91 -2.23
N LYS A 33 20.52 -20.08 -1.25
CA LYS A 33 21.78 -19.32 -1.31
C LYS A 33 22.93 -20.22 -0.87
N GLY A 34 23.95 -20.31 -1.72
CA GLY A 34 25.09 -21.20 -1.58
C GLY A 34 25.87 -20.97 -0.29
N ASP A 35 25.86 -21.96 0.58
CA ASP A 35 26.65 -21.99 1.80
C ASP A 35 28.03 -22.59 1.50
N LYS A 36 29.01 -21.72 1.26
CA LYS A 36 30.43 -22.06 1.40
C LYS A 36 30.97 -21.39 2.66
N THR A 37 31.30 -22.26 3.61
CA THR A 37 32.37 -22.19 4.63
C THR A 37 32.04 -21.86 6.10
N ARG A 38 32.35 -22.89 6.90
CA ARG A 38 33.13 -22.94 8.16
C ARG A 38 32.41 -22.72 9.50
N VAL A 39 32.15 -23.89 10.10
CA VAL A 39 32.06 -24.22 11.52
C VAL A 39 33.09 -23.46 12.38
N GLY A 40 32.59 -22.85 13.47
CA GLY A 40 33.39 -22.29 14.57
C GLY A 40 32.54 -21.90 15.79
N TRP A 41 32.37 -22.87 16.71
CA TRP A 41 32.22 -22.80 18.18
C TRP A 41 31.64 -21.55 18.92
N LEU A 42 30.48 -21.78 19.59
CA LEU A 42 29.80 -21.23 20.81
C LEU A 42 30.57 -20.32 21.83
N PRO A 43 29.93 -19.70 22.88
CA PRO A 43 28.50 -19.70 23.33
C PRO A 43 27.88 -18.36 23.86
N LYS A 44 26.55 -18.40 24.06
CA LYS A 44 25.66 -17.73 25.06
C LYS A 44 26.17 -16.51 25.86
N VAL A 45 25.39 -15.43 25.80
CA VAL A 45 25.15 -14.51 26.94
C VAL A 45 23.67 -14.14 27.02
N ARG A 46 23.04 -14.42 28.18
CA ARG A 46 21.78 -13.83 28.63
C ARG A 46 22.12 -12.63 29.53
N SER A 47 21.50 -11.49 29.29
CA SER A 47 21.26 -10.41 30.26
C SER A 47 20.23 -9.47 29.63
N ALA A 48 18.98 -9.39 30.09
CA ALA A 48 18.59 -8.69 31.31
C ALA A 48 19.26 -7.32 31.43
N ALA A 49 18.99 -6.43 30.46
CA ALA A 49 19.24 -5.00 30.54
C ALA A 49 18.45 -4.32 29.41
N LEU A 50 17.23 -3.86 29.71
CA LEU A 50 16.51 -2.74 29.09
C LEU A 50 15.10 -2.63 29.72
N MET A 51 15.07 -2.61 31.06
CA MET A 51 13.97 -2.03 31.83
C MET A 51 14.61 -0.96 32.69
N THR A 52 14.61 0.27 32.19
CA THR A 52 14.74 1.56 32.91
C THR A 52 15.22 2.61 31.91
N LEU A 53 14.25 3.30 31.27
CA LEU A 53 14.34 4.67 30.76
C LEU A 53 13.17 4.87 29.79
N SER A 54 12.02 5.32 30.29
CA SER A 54 11.05 6.18 29.56
C SER A 54 9.91 6.64 30.50
N VAL A 55 10.24 7.11 31.71
CA VAL A 55 9.30 7.88 32.56
C VAL A 55 9.52 9.40 32.36
N VAL A 56 10.22 9.79 31.30
CA VAL A 56 10.51 11.21 30.97
C VAL A 56 9.96 11.63 29.59
N ALA A 57 9.29 10.73 28.86
CA ALA A 57 8.62 11.08 27.60
C ALA A 57 7.19 11.64 27.79
N LEU A 58 6.63 11.56 29.01
CA LEU A 58 5.23 11.93 29.31
C LEU A 58 5.03 13.42 29.69
N ALA A 59 6.07 14.25 29.60
CA ALA A 59 5.97 15.69 29.90
C ALA A 59 6.31 16.60 28.71
N LEU A 60 6.64 16.03 27.54
CA LEU A 60 7.01 16.80 26.34
C LEU A 60 5.96 16.75 25.22
N PHE A 61 4.89 15.97 25.38
CA PHE A 61 3.76 15.94 24.44
C PHE A 61 2.61 16.89 24.80
N SER A 62 2.69 17.58 25.94
CA SER A 62 1.64 18.49 26.43
C SER A 62 1.92 19.98 26.15
N PHE A 63 2.93 20.32 25.33
CA PHE A 63 3.40 21.70 25.17
C PHE A 63 3.38 22.24 23.73
N ILE A 64 2.72 21.54 22.79
CA ILE A 64 2.44 22.06 21.43
C ILE A 64 0.93 22.21 21.25
N LEU A 65 0.28 22.88 22.20
CA LEU A 65 -0.99 23.57 21.97
C LEU A 65 -0.86 24.92 22.66
N PHE A 66 -1.12 26.00 21.92
CA PHE A 66 -1.14 27.40 22.38
C PHE A 66 0.19 28.11 22.66
N THR A 67 0.87 28.58 21.60
CA THR A 67 1.21 30.01 21.48
C THR A 67 1.14 30.42 20.02
N GLY A 68 0.26 31.37 19.68
CA GLY A 68 0.13 31.88 18.32
C GLY A 68 -1.15 32.67 18.08
N THR A 69 -1.32 33.77 18.82
CA THR A 69 -2.29 34.82 18.50
C THR A 69 -1.91 35.55 17.20
N ASP A 70 -2.94 35.93 16.47
CA ASP A 70 -3.03 36.93 15.39
C ASP A 70 -2.59 36.54 13.96
N GLY A 71 -3.58 36.19 13.13
CA GLY A 71 -3.75 36.87 11.85
C GLY A 71 -3.17 36.28 10.57
N GLU A 72 -2.81 35.00 10.49
CA GLU A 72 -2.52 34.32 9.21
C GLU A 72 -3.35 33.03 9.07
N PRO A 73 -3.91 32.75 7.87
CA PRO A 73 -4.61 31.50 7.63
C PRO A 73 -3.66 30.32 7.88
N PRO A 74 -4.16 29.18 8.38
CA PRO A 74 -3.32 28.05 8.75
C PRO A 74 -2.46 27.67 7.56
N ARG A 75 -1.13 27.77 7.73
CA ARG A 75 -0.17 27.26 6.77
C ARG A 75 -0.54 25.81 6.50
N SER A 76 -1.02 25.58 5.28
CA SER A 76 -1.17 24.25 4.71
C SER A 76 0.16 23.53 4.89
N SER A 77 0.20 22.60 5.84
CA SER A 77 1.20 21.55 5.92
C SER A 77 0.91 20.57 4.78
N ALA A 78 1.16 21.02 3.54
CA ALA A 78 1.39 20.12 2.44
C ALA A 78 2.58 19.23 2.85
N PRO A 79 2.40 17.91 3.03
CA PRO A 79 3.50 17.05 3.43
C PRO A 79 4.55 16.99 2.33
N GLU A 80 5.76 16.61 2.70
CA GLU A 80 6.98 16.41 1.89
C GLU A 80 6.83 15.38 0.73
N GLU A 81 5.87 15.57 -0.19
CA GLU A 81 5.56 14.61 -1.25
C GLU A 81 6.66 14.54 -2.32
N GLU A 82 7.31 15.67 -2.67
CA GLU A 82 8.42 15.69 -3.62
C GLU A 82 9.61 14.81 -3.16
N LYS A 83 9.88 14.76 -1.85
CA LYS A 83 10.98 13.94 -1.30
C LYS A 83 10.68 12.43 -1.31
N SER A 84 9.41 12.04 -1.27
CA SER A 84 9.03 10.62 -1.21
C SER A 84 9.31 9.90 -2.54
N TYR A 85 9.14 10.61 -3.65
CA TYR A 85 9.28 10.06 -4.99
C TYR A 85 10.74 9.92 -5.43
N GLU A 86 11.56 10.96 -5.22
CA GLU A 86 12.99 10.91 -5.52
C GLU A 86 13.69 9.78 -4.75
N ASN A 87 13.26 9.54 -3.50
CA ASN A 87 13.79 8.45 -2.69
C ASN A 87 13.42 7.06 -3.23
N TYR A 88 12.25 6.91 -3.85
CA TYR A 88 11.84 5.64 -4.46
C TYR A 88 12.63 5.34 -5.75
N ILE A 89 12.88 6.35 -6.58
CA ILE A 89 13.75 6.19 -7.76
C ILE A 89 15.18 5.89 -7.35
N ALA A 90 15.68 6.54 -6.29
CA ALA A 90 16.99 6.22 -5.74
C ALA A 90 17.07 4.77 -5.27
N TYR A 91 15.99 4.24 -4.68
CA TYR A 91 15.87 2.81 -4.39
C TYR A 91 15.93 1.95 -5.66
N LEU A 92 15.16 2.27 -6.71
CA LEU A 92 15.23 1.53 -7.98
C LEU A 92 16.62 1.60 -8.64
N LYS A 93 17.28 2.76 -8.58
CA LYS A 93 18.67 2.95 -9.07
C LYS A 93 19.68 2.09 -8.32
N SER A 94 19.42 1.78 -7.04
CA SER A 94 20.30 0.94 -6.22
C SER A 94 20.24 -0.55 -6.56
N ILE A 95 19.29 -0.96 -7.40
CA ILE A 95 19.10 -2.36 -7.80
C ILE A 95 20.08 -2.68 -8.93
N GLU A 96 20.96 -3.65 -8.67
CA GLU A 96 21.88 -4.19 -9.68
C GLU A 96 21.12 -5.13 -10.63
N VAL A 97 20.85 -4.66 -11.84
CA VAL A 97 20.12 -5.45 -12.87
C VAL A 97 21.08 -6.20 -13.80
N HIS A 98 22.28 -5.68 -14.04
CA HIS A 98 23.30 -6.29 -14.91
C HIS A 98 24.00 -7.48 -14.23
N ASP A 99 24.48 -8.42 -15.05
CA ASP A 99 25.29 -9.59 -14.65
C ASP A 99 24.62 -10.56 -13.66
N GLN A 100 23.31 -10.46 -13.43
CA GLN A 100 22.59 -11.30 -12.47
C GLN A 100 22.34 -12.72 -13.01
N ILE A 101 22.32 -12.89 -14.34
CA ILE A 101 22.08 -14.16 -15.03
C ILE A 101 22.98 -14.30 -16.24
N ASP A 102 23.44 -15.53 -16.46
CA ASP A 102 24.13 -15.96 -17.68
C ASP A 102 23.23 -15.73 -18.91
N ALA A 103 23.68 -14.89 -19.85
CA ALA A 103 22.94 -14.55 -21.06
C ALA A 103 22.45 -15.78 -21.83
N GLY A 104 23.20 -16.89 -21.86
CA GLY A 104 22.80 -18.13 -22.52
C GLY A 104 21.64 -18.87 -21.84
N LYS A 105 21.27 -18.46 -20.62
CA LYS A 105 20.19 -19.05 -19.81
C LYS A 105 19.00 -18.12 -19.64
N ALA A 106 19.11 -16.86 -20.03
CA ALA A 106 18.09 -15.83 -19.83
C ALA A 106 17.02 -15.87 -20.93
N PHE A 107 16.13 -16.87 -20.88
CA PHE A 107 15.06 -17.04 -21.87
C PHE A 107 13.77 -17.58 -21.23
N ILE A 108 12.61 -17.17 -21.74
CA ILE A 108 11.29 -17.70 -21.34
C ILE A 108 11.20 -19.15 -21.79
N GLY A 109 11.07 -20.05 -20.81
CA GLY A 109 11.26 -21.50 -20.94
C GLY A 109 12.29 -22.05 -19.96
N ASN A 110 13.10 -21.19 -19.35
CA ASN A 110 13.98 -21.53 -18.24
C ASN A 110 13.42 -20.96 -16.91
N PRO A 111 12.54 -21.69 -16.20
CA PRO A 111 11.92 -21.22 -14.97
C PRO A 111 12.93 -20.97 -13.85
N GLY A 112 14.08 -21.66 -13.85
CA GLY A 112 15.14 -21.48 -12.86
C GLY A 112 15.82 -20.12 -13.00
N ALA A 113 16.15 -19.72 -14.23
CA ALA A 113 16.69 -18.38 -14.50
C ALA A 113 15.66 -17.30 -14.13
N LEU A 114 14.41 -17.45 -14.55
CA LEU A 114 13.35 -16.47 -14.24
C LEU A 114 13.10 -16.33 -12.73
N GLY A 115 13.03 -17.44 -11.99
CA GLY A 115 12.85 -17.42 -10.54
C GLY A 115 14.05 -16.79 -9.82
N GLN A 116 15.27 -17.11 -10.25
CA GLN A 116 16.47 -16.48 -9.71
C GLN A 116 16.46 -14.97 -9.96
N TYR A 117 16.17 -14.55 -11.19
CA TYR A 117 16.14 -13.13 -11.54
C TYR A 117 15.12 -12.37 -10.71
N HIS A 118 13.90 -12.92 -10.61
CA HIS A 118 12.83 -12.31 -9.84
C HIS A 118 13.21 -12.17 -8.36
N GLY A 119 13.71 -13.24 -7.74
CA GLY A 119 14.10 -13.24 -6.34
C GLY A 119 15.30 -12.34 -6.02
N GLN A 120 16.15 -12.02 -6.99
CA GLN A 120 17.37 -11.22 -6.78
C GLN A 120 17.18 -9.76 -7.17
N VAL A 121 16.51 -9.52 -8.29
CA VAL A 121 16.52 -8.23 -8.98
C VAL A 121 15.22 -7.48 -8.84
N LEU A 122 14.08 -8.17 -8.94
CA LEU A 122 12.82 -7.47 -9.14
C LEU A 122 12.21 -6.98 -7.82
N PRO A 123 11.90 -5.67 -7.70
CA PRO A 123 11.05 -5.17 -6.62
C PRO A 123 9.77 -5.99 -6.49
N GLY A 124 9.39 -6.26 -5.24
CA GLY A 124 8.18 -7.03 -4.94
C GLY A 124 8.37 -8.54 -4.87
N ARG A 125 9.61 -9.03 -4.88
CA ARG A 125 9.95 -10.44 -4.63
C ARG A 125 9.34 -11.03 -3.35
N TYR A 126 9.15 -10.21 -2.31
CA TYR A 126 8.55 -10.65 -1.04
C TYR A 126 7.06 -10.94 -1.14
N TYR A 127 6.42 -10.44 -2.19
CA TYR A 127 4.99 -10.65 -2.47
C TYR A 127 4.77 -11.67 -3.58
N ALA A 128 5.83 -12.32 -4.09
CA ALA A 128 5.71 -13.33 -5.14
C ALA A 128 4.77 -14.46 -4.69
N ASN A 129 3.70 -14.67 -5.45
CA ASN A 129 2.70 -15.70 -5.20
C ASN A 129 2.57 -16.69 -6.38
N GLY A 130 3.61 -16.75 -7.23
CA GLY A 130 3.68 -17.66 -8.36
C GLY A 130 4.05 -16.98 -9.66
N MET A 131 4.34 -17.82 -10.66
CA MET A 131 4.65 -17.40 -12.01
C MET A 131 4.19 -18.48 -12.99
N GLU A 132 3.54 -18.07 -14.08
CA GLU A 132 3.18 -18.93 -15.20
C GLU A 132 3.90 -18.48 -16.46
N LEU A 133 4.45 -19.45 -17.20
CA LEU A 133 5.16 -19.20 -18.46
C LEU A 133 4.27 -19.59 -19.62
N GLN A 134 4.09 -18.69 -20.58
CA GLN A 134 3.50 -19.01 -21.85
C GLN A 134 4.60 -19.30 -22.86
N THR A 135 4.74 -20.57 -23.23
CA THR A 135 5.76 -21.07 -24.17
C THR A 135 5.14 -21.82 -25.34
N ASN A 136 3.83 -21.68 -25.57
CA ASN A 136 3.18 -22.29 -26.71
C ASN A 136 3.65 -21.61 -28.00
N GLU A 137 4.09 -22.40 -28.98
CA GLU A 137 4.51 -21.91 -30.31
C GLU A 137 3.40 -21.17 -31.07
N GLU A 138 2.13 -21.42 -30.73
CA GLU A 138 0.96 -20.79 -31.36
C GLU A 138 0.55 -19.44 -30.73
N GLN A 139 1.14 -19.04 -29.60
CA GLN A 139 0.84 -17.79 -28.91
C GLN A 139 2.10 -16.97 -28.65
N PRO A 140 2.01 -15.63 -28.51
CA PRO A 140 3.14 -14.82 -28.10
C PRO A 140 3.75 -15.39 -26.81
N MET A 141 5.07 -15.47 -26.75
CA MET A 141 5.75 -15.97 -25.56
C MET A 141 5.68 -14.91 -24.46
N GLY A 142 5.42 -15.32 -23.23
CA GLY A 142 5.26 -14.35 -22.16
C GLY A 142 5.24 -14.94 -20.77
N ILE A 143 5.09 -14.06 -19.79
CA ILE A 143 5.10 -14.39 -18.37
C ILE A 143 3.84 -13.81 -17.72
N HIS A 144 3.21 -14.58 -16.85
CA HIS A 144 2.23 -14.08 -15.88
C HIS A 144 2.85 -14.17 -14.50
N MET A 145 3.08 -13.02 -13.88
CA MET A 145 3.63 -12.88 -12.55
C MET A 145 2.49 -12.62 -11.57
N TYR A 146 2.37 -13.44 -10.53
CA TYR A 146 1.35 -13.30 -9.51
C TYR A 146 1.96 -12.74 -8.24
N TYR A 147 1.34 -11.71 -7.69
CA TYR A 147 1.73 -11.09 -6.43
C TYR A 147 0.55 -11.07 -5.48
N LYS A 148 0.84 -11.25 -4.20
CA LYS A 148 -0.14 -11.14 -3.13
C LYS A 148 0.41 -10.27 -2.01
N VAL A 149 -0.22 -9.10 -1.83
CA VAL A 149 0.14 -8.13 -0.80
C VAL A 149 -0.79 -8.30 0.40
N THR A 150 -0.20 -8.73 1.50
CA THR A 150 -0.83 -8.91 2.80
C THR A 150 -0.08 -8.11 3.86
N GLU A 151 -0.71 -7.87 5.01
CA GLU A 151 -0.05 -7.22 6.15
C GLU A 151 1.14 -8.05 6.66
N GLU A 152 1.00 -9.38 6.59
CA GLU A 152 2.04 -10.34 6.91
C GLU A 152 3.01 -10.47 5.73
N THR A 153 4.14 -9.78 5.81
CA THR A 153 5.27 -9.90 4.87
C THR A 153 6.60 -9.67 5.58
N SER A 154 7.68 -10.21 5.03
CA SER A 154 9.04 -9.93 5.50
C SER A 154 9.67 -8.70 4.85
N ALA A 155 8.96 -8.05 3.92
CA ALA A 155 9.40 -6.83 3.25
C ALA A 155 9.62 -5.68 4.24
N LYS A 156 10.64 -4.86 3.98
CA LYS A 156 11.02 -3.69 4.82
C LYS A 156 11.38 -2.50 3.95
N GLY A 157 11.23 -1.30 4.48
CA GLY A 157 11.53 -0.06 3.74
C GLY A 157 10.73 0.00 2.44
N PHE A 158 11.34 0.50 1.36
CA PHE A 158 10.67 0.64 0.06
C PHE A 158 10.16 -0.69 -0.53
N GLU A 159 10.76 -1.83 -0.19
CA GLU A 159 10.24 -3.15 -0.59
C GLU A 159 8.82 -3.41 -0.07
N LYS A 160 8.45 -2.82 1.07
CA LYS A 160 7.09 -2.95 1.62
C LYS A 160 6.06 -2.17 0.80
N ASP A 161 6.49 -1.10 0.15
CA ASP A 161 5.61 -0.14 -0.49
C ASP A 161 5.67 -0.22 -2.03
N VAL A 162 6.35 -1.21 -2.61
CA VAL A 162 6.54 -1.33 -4.07
C VAL A 162 5.24 -1.45 -4.86
N PHE A 163 4.19 -2.03 -4.28
CA PHE A 163 2.87 -2.14 -4.90
C PHE A 163 1.85 -1.15 -4.34
N HIS A 164 2.28 -0.26 -3.43
CA HIS A 164 1.48 0.90 -3.05
C HIS A 164 1.23 1.78 -4.28
N VAL A 165 0.07 2.45 -4.37
CA VAL A 165 -0.33 3.18 -5.58
C VAL A 165 0.71 4.23 -6.02
N SER A 166 1.42 4.82 -5.05
CA SER A 166 2.42 5.85 -5.29
C SER A 166 3.71 5.34 -5.94
N ASN A 167 3.96 4.03 -5.87
CA ASN A 167 5.18 3.40 -6.39
C ASN A 167 4.88 2.42 -7.53
N LEU A 168 3.64 1.91 -7.58
CA LEU A 168 3.20 0.89 -8.51
C LEU A 168 3.51 1.22 -9.99
N PRO A 169 3.26 2.44 -10.53
CA PRO A 169 3.66 2.80 -11.88
C PRO A 169 5.15 2.52 -12.18
N TRP A 170 6.03 2.98 -11.30
CA TRP A 170 7.46 2.82 -11.43
C TRP A 170 7.90 1.36 -11.28
N THR A 171 7.32 0.63 -10.33
CA THR A 171 7.56 -0.81 -10.16
C THR A 171 7.22 -1.59 -11.43
N ILE A 172 6.05 -1.32 -12.03
CA ILE A 172 5.58 -2.02 -13.23
C ILE A 172 6.50 -1.72 -14.42
N ILE A 173 6.82 -0.44 -14.65
CA ILE A 173 7.71 -0.03 -15.74
C ILE A 173 9.11 -0.63 -15.55
N PHE A 174 9.67 -0.51 -14.35
CA PHE A 174 11.00 -1.03 -14.03
C PHE A 174 11.06 -2.55 -14.22
N ASN A 175 10.09 -3.29 -13.67
CA ASN A 175 10.05 -4.74 -13.79
C ASN A 175 9.90 -5.17 -15.25
N ALA A 176 8.99 -4.56 -16.01
CA ALA A 176 8.80 -4.88 -17.42
C ALA A 176 10.05 -4.57 -18.26
N THR A 177 10.64 -3.40 -18.05
CA THR A 177 11.87 -2.98 -18.75
C THR A 177 13.00 -3.96 -18.47
N THR A 178 13.19 -4.32 -17.20
CA THR A 178 14.20 -5.29 -16.80
C THR A 178 13.95 -6.66 -17.45
N TYR A 179 12.71 -7.15 -17.45
CA TYR A 179 12.38 -8.41 -18.11
C TYR A 179 12.71 -8.40 -19.59
N PHE A 180 12.23 -7.40 -20.34
CA PHE A 180 12.42 -7.35 -21.78
C PHE A 180 13.88 -7.05 -22.18
N THR A 181 14.64 -6.38 -21.32
CA THR A 181 16.09 -6.19 -21.52
C THR A 181 16.82 -7.52 -21.39
N PHE A 182 16.70 -8.19 -20.24
CA PHE A 182 17.60 -9.29 -19.90
C PHE A 182 17.13 -10.69 -20.34
N PHE A 183 15.86 -10.88 -20.74
CA PHE A 183 15.36 -12.17 -21.25
C PHE A 183 15.17 -12.16 -22.76
N ILE A 184 15.80 -13.10 -23.47
CA ILE A 184 15.94 -13.12 -24.94
C ILE A 184 14.58 -13.13 -25.66
N ASN A 185 13.73 -14.09 -25.35
CA ASN A 185 12.45 -14.34 -25.99
C ASN A 185 11.33 -13.97 -25.01
N GLY A 186 10.48 -13.03 -25.38
CA GLY A 186 9.40 -12.56 -24.52
C GLY A 186 8.71 -11.36 -25.13
N ASP A 187 7.46 -11.56 -25.47
CA ASP A 187 6.62 -10.62 -26.20
C ASP A 187 5.75 -9.81 -25.25
N TYR A 188 5.37 -10.42 -24.11
CA TYR A 188 4.61 -9.74 -23.07
C TYR A 188 4.95 -10.21 -21.64
N VAL A 189 4.64 -9.36 -20.68
CA VAL A 189 4.59 -9.68 -19.25
C VAL A 189 3.25 -9.20 -18.69
N THR A 190 2.62 -10.03 -17.86
CA THR A 190 1.42 -9.69 -17.11
C THR A 190 1.75 -9.69 -15.62
N PHE A 191 1.43 -8.59 -14.94
CA PHE A 191 1.49 -8.49 -13.48
C PHE A 191 0.07 -8.58 -12.94
N ASP A 192 -0.21 -9.66 -12.21
CA ASP A 192 -1.47 -9.89 -11.48
C ASP A 192 -1.18 -9.65 -9.99
N ILE A 193 -1.75 -8.60 -9.43
CA ILE A 193 -1.43 -8.11 -8.09
C ILE A 193 -2.72 -8.14 -7.26
N ASP A 194 -2.81 -9.09 -6.35
CA ASP A 194 -3.80 -9.13 -5.27
C ASP A 194 -3.32 -8.18 -4.16
N TYR A 195 -3.82 -6.94 -4.16
CA TYR A 195 -3.47 -5.94 -3.16
C TYR A 195 -4.55 -5.85 -2.09
N TYR A 196 -4.33 -6.50 -0.94
CA TYR A 196 -5.32 -6.59 0.15
C TYR A 196 -6.72 -7.06 -0.30
N GLY A 197 -6.80 -8.00 -1.24
CA GLY A 197 -8.05 -8.54 -1.78
C GLY A 197 -8.54 -7.86 -3.07
N GLU A 198 -7.92 -6.76 -3.49
CA GLU A 198 -8.22 -6.09 -4.76
C GLU A 198 -7.25 -6.54 -5.86
N ASN A 199 -7.76 -7.24 -6.87
CA ASN A 199 -6.95 -7.73 -7.98
C ASN A 199 -6.75 -6.65 -9.04
N ARG A 200 -5.48 -6.35 -9.35
CA ARG A 200 -5.06 -5.45 -10.43
C ARG A 200 -4.25 -6.22 -11.45
N LYS A 201 -4.54 -5.97 -12.74
CA LYS A 201 -3.88 -6.66 -13.84
C LYS A 201 -3.27 -5.67 -14.82
N TYR A 202 -1.97 -5.81 -15.06
CA TYR A 202 -1.23 -4.98 -16.01
C TYR A 202 -0.52 -5.89 -17.00
N THR A 203 -0.93 -5.85 -18.27
CA THR A 203 -0.20 -6.52 -19.35
C THR A 203 0.58 -5.48 -20.15
N LEU A 204 1.88 -5.70 -20.29
CA LEU A 204 2.80 -4.89 -21.06
C LEU A 204 3.42 -5.75 -22.15
N THR A 205 3.56 -5.21 -23.35
CA THR A 205 4.30 -5.84 -24.44
C THR A 205 5.69 -5.25 -24.53
N ARG A 206 6.62 -5.96 -25.19
CA ARG A 206 7.94 -5.40 -25.50
C ARG A 206 7.83 -4.09 -26.27
N GLN A 207 6.96 -4.06 -27.28
CA GLN A 207 6.74 -2.86 -28.11
C GLN A 207 6.31 -1.65 -27.26
N HIS A 208 5.41 -1.84 -26.28
CA HIS A 208 5.02 -0.74 -25.40
C HIS A 208 6.25 -0.11 -24.70
N VAL A 209 7.15 -0.97 -24.21
CA VAL A 209 8.34 -0.53 -23.49
C VAL A 209 9.36 0.10 -24.44
N GLU A 210 9.56 -0.46 -25.63
CA GLU A 210 10.44 0.13 -26.65
C GLU A 210 9.92 1.49 -27.14
N ASP A 211 8.60 1.65 -27.30
CA ASP A 211 7.96 2.92 -27.64
C ASP A 211 8.12 3.98 -26.53
N LEU A 212 8.24 3.55 -25.26
CA LEU A 212 8.50 4.46 -24.13
C LEU A 212 9.91 5.08 -24.20
N TYR A 213 10.88 4.29 -24.65
CA TYR A 213 12.27 4.70 -24.76
C TYR A 213 12.67 5.19 -26.15
N GLU A 214 11.82 4.95 -27.16
CA GLU A 214 12.11 5.14 -28.58
C GLU A 214 13.36 4.34 -29.02
N ARG A 215 13.54 3.15 -28.42
CA ARG A 215 14.73 2.31 -28.54
C ARG A 215 14.43 0.84 -28.30
N ASP A 216 15.20 -0.04 -28.94
CA ASP A 216 15.25 -1.46 -28.57
C ASP A 216 15.83 -1.63 -27.16
N VAL A 217 15.04 -2.21 -26.26
CA VAL A 217 15.44 -2.45 -24.87
C VAL A 217 16.64 -3.40 -24.73
N LYS A 218 16.99 -4.16 -25.78
CA LYS A 218 18.20 -4.99 -25.83
C LYS A 218 19.49 -4.18 -25.86
N ASP A 219 19.45 -2.93 -26.28
CA ASP A 219 20.61 -2.03 -26.26
C ASP A 219 21.13 -1.82 -24.83
N TYR A 220 20.29 -2.00 -23.80
CA TYR A 220 20.67 -1.79 -22.40
C TYR A 220 21.39 -2.99 -21.76
N VAL A 221 21.43 -4.16 -22.41
CA VAL A 221 21.94 -5.41 -21.81
C VAL A 221 23.40 -5.29 -21.39
N ASP A 222 24.23 -4.67 -22.22
CA ASP A 222 25.68 -4.53 -21.99
C ASP A 222 26.09 -3.10 -21.62
N ASP A 223 25.15 -2.16 -21.60
CA ASP A 223 25.41 -0.72 -21.38
C ASP A 223 24.70 -0.20 -20.12
N GLN A 224 25.41 -0.33 -19.00
CA GLN A 224 24.94 0.16 -17.70
C GLN A 224 24.83 1.68 -17.65
N GLU A 225 25.66 2.42 -18.39
CA GLU A 225 25.60 3.88 -18.42
C GLU A 225 24.32 4.32 -19.14
N LEU A 226 24.01 3.70 -20.28
CA LEU A 226 22.80 3.96 -21.04
C LEU A 226 21.54 3.58 -20.25
N TRP A 227 21.53 2.47 -19.52
CA TRP A 227 20.45 2.12 -18.59
C TRP A 227 20.20 3.24 -17.57
N ASN A 228 21.25 3.71 -16.90
CA ASN A 228 21.13 4.75 -15.90
C ASN A 228 20.61 6.06 -16.50
N GLN A 229 21.11 6.45 -17.67
CA GLN A 229 20.70 7.70 -18.32
C GLN A 229 19.26 7.64 -18.86
N GLU A 230 18.90 6.59 -19.60
CA GLU A 230 17.62 6.55 -20.32
C GLU A 230 16.47 5.96 -19.49
N VAL A 231 16.74 4.89 -18.74
CA VAL A 231 15.71 4.22 -17.92
C VAL A 231 15.52 5.02 -16.63
N ILE A 232 16.59 5.21 -15.85
CA ILE A 232 16.47 5.85 -14.52
C ILE A 232 16.25 7.36 -14.65
N GLU A 233 17.21 8.08 -15.24
CA GLU A 233 17.28 9.55 -15.16
C GLU A 233 16.35 10.27 -16.14
N LYS A 234 16.17 9.76 -17.36
CA LYS A 234 15.30 10.39 -18.36
C LYS A 234 13.83 9.96 -18.25
N THR A 235 13.58 8.72 -17.83
CA THR A 235 12.23 8.15 -17.87
C THR A 235 11.63 7.98 -16.49
N LEU A 236 12.26 7.24 -15.58
CA LEU A 236 11.68 6.99 -14.27
C LEU A 236 11.69 8.22 -13.35
N GLN A 237 12.54 9.23 -13.60
CA GLN A 237 12.49 10.54 -12.91
C GLN A 237 11.44 11.51 -13.47
N ASP A 238 10.92 11.26 -14.67
CA ASP A 238 9.85 12.08 -15.25
C ASP A 238 8.49 11.47 -14.89
N GLU A 239 7.90 11.95 -13.79
CA GLU A 239 6.59 11.49 -13.31
C GLU A 239 5.53 11.57 -14.41
N LYS A 240 5.51 12.66 -15.19
CA LYS A 240 4.51 12.84 -16.24
C LYS A 240 4.67 11.75 -17.30
N LYS A 241 5.90 11.47 -17.73
CA LYS A 241 6.17 10.42 -18.71
C LYS A 241 5.74 9.04 -18.21
N VAL A 242 5.96 8.75 -16.93
CA VAL A 242 5.53 7.50 -16.28
C VAL A 242 4.01 7.39 -16.22
N GLN A 243 3.32 8.45 -15.82
CA GLN A 243 1.85 8.46 -15.75
C GLN A 243 1.22 8.37 -17.15
N ASP A 244 1.72 9.13 -18.13
CA ASP A 244 1.26 9.08 -19.53
C ASP A 244 1.47 7.67 -20.13
N PHE A 245 2.55 6.98 -19.75
CA PHE A 245 2.76 5.60 -20.15
C PHE A 245 1.74 4.64 -19.52
N MET A 246 1.54 4.71 -18.20
CA MET A 246 0.58 3.85 -17.52
C MET A 246 -0.85 4.05 -18.01
N GLU A 247 -1.23 5.28 -18.34
CA GLU A 247 -2.53 5.59 -18.92
C GLU A 247 -2.68 4.96 -20.32
N ARG A 248 -1.65 5.01 -21.16
CA ARG A 248 -1.65 4.31 -22.46
C ARG A 248 -1.80 2.80 -22.27
N ILE A 249 -1.09 2.21 -21.32
CA ILE A 249 -1.21 0.78 -20.99
C ILE A 249 -2.64 0.45 -20.53
N ARG A 250 -3.23 1.29 -19.69
CA ARG A 250 -4.62 1.14 -19.23
C ARG A 250 -5.60 1.11 -20.42
N VAL A 251 -5.50 2.09 -21.33
CA VAL A 251 -6.36 2.19 -22.52
C VAL A 251 -6.16 0.97 -23.44
N ALA A 252 -4.92 0.55 -23.67
CA ALA A 252 -4.62 -0.62 -24.50
C ALA A 252 -5.20 -1.92 -23.92
N ASN A 253 -5.17 -2.08 -22.60
CA ASN A 253 -5.64 -3.28 -21.91
C ASN A 253 -7.16 -3.33 -21.68
N THR A 254 -7.87 -2.20 -21.84
CA THR A 254 -9.32 -2.08 -21.54
C THR A 254 -10.22 -2.11 -22.77
N GLY A 255 -9.69 -2.44 -23.95
CA GLY A 255 -10.45 -2.47 -25.21
C GLY A 255 -11.88 -3.01 -25.02
N SER A 256 -12.88 -2.10 -25.00
CA SER A 256 -14.33 -2.32 -24.80
C SER A 256 -14.96 -2.41 -23.39
N ARG A 257 -14.45 -1.71 -22.35
CA ARG A 257 -15.24 -1.47 -21.10
C ARG A 257 -15.46 0.02 -20.81
N GLU A 258 -16.68 0.34 -20.36
CA GLU A 258 -17.13 1.71 -20.05
C GLU A 258 -16.27 2.41 -18.97
N PRO A 259 -16.25 3.76 -18.93
CA PRO A 259 -15.38 4.58 -18.07
C PRO A 259 -15.53 4.41 -16.54
N LYS A 260 -16.42 3.55 -16.06
CA LYS A 260 -16.80 3.48 -14.63
C LYS A 260 -15.79 2.76 -13.72
N ASP A 261 -14.78 2.10 -14.29
CA ASP A 261 -13.74 1.36 -13.56
C ASP A 261 -12.34 1.99 -13.68
N MET A 262 -12.26 3.32 -13.81
CA MET A 262 -10.96 4.01 -13.77
C MET A 262 -10.26 3.73 -12.44
N VAL A 263 -8.95 3.45 -12.47
CA VAL A 263 -8.09 3.44 -11.27
C VAL A 263 -7.20 4.67 -11.39
N THR A 264 -7.46 5.67 -10.56
CA THR A 264 -6.72 6.90 -10.43
C THR A 264 -5.33 6.59 -9.89
N THR A 265 -4.29 6.89 -10.67
CA THR A 265 -2.88 6.69 -10.30
C THR A 265 -2.21 7.96 -9.78
N SER A 266 -2.82 9.13 -10.01
CA SER A 266 -2.38 10.43 -9.52
C SER A 266 -3.38 10.99 -8.50
N LYS A 267 -2.88 11.50 -7.37
CA LYS A 267 -3.72 12.16 -6.36
C LYS A 267 -4.38 13.39 -6.98
N LYS A 268 -5.70 13.42 -6.94
CA LYS A 268 -6.48 14.60 -7.32
C LYS A 268 -6.87 15.37 -6.07
N TYR A 269 -6.75 16.69 -6.12
CA TYR A 269 -7.20 17.58 -5.07
C TYR A 269 -8.33 18.47 -5.58
N ILE A 270 -9.28 18.77 -4.70
CA ILE A 270 -10.32 19.77 -4.94
C ILE A 270 -10.12 20.87 -3.91
N GLU A 271 -10.18 22.11 -4.36
CA GLU A 271 -10.13 23.27 -3.48
C GLU A 271 -11.54 23.79 -3.23
N VAL A 272 -11.93 23.86 -1.96
CA VAL A 272 -13.21 24.41 -1.52
C VAL A 272 -12.96 25.31 -0.33
N ASP A 273 -13.45 26.54 -0.39
CA ASP A 273 -13.26 27.57 0.64
C ASP A 273 -11.78 27.76 1.04
N GLY A 274 -10.88 27.68 0.07
CA GLY A 274 -9.43 27.84 0.28
C GLY A 274 -8.76 26.65 0.98
N LYS A 275 -9.48 25.55 1.22
CA LYS A 275 -8.95 24.29 1.74
C LYS A 275 -8.86 23.24 0.64
N ARG A 276 -7.78 22.47 0.63
CA ARG A 276 -7.54 21.39 -0.33
C ARG A 276 -7.95 20.04 0.26
N TYR A 277 -8.87 19.36 -0.43
CA TYR A 277 -9.36 18.04 -0.08
C TYR A 277 -8.84 16.99 -1.06
N LEU A 278 -8.37 15.86 -0.54
CA LEU A 278 -7.92 14.73 -1.35
C LEU A 278 -9.13 13.96 -1.85
N VAL A 279 -9.26 13.82 -3.17
CA VAL A 279 -10.25 12.95 -3.78
C VAL A 279 -9.86 11.50 -3.51
N PRO A 280 -10.77 10.65 -3.01
CA PRO A 280 -10.47 9.26 -2.77
C PRO A 280 -10.04 8.53 -4.04
N SER A 281 -9.16 7.56 -3.87
CA SER A 281 -8.74 6.62 -4.90
C SER A 281 -9.87 5.61 -5.16
N ASP A 282 -9.74 4.86 -6.24
CA ASP A 282 -10.70 3.80 -6.54
C ASP A 282 -10.59 2.59 -5.60
N MET A 283 -9.61 2.59 -4.68
CA MET A 283 -9.51 1.66 -3.54
C MET A 283 -10.30 2.10 -2.31
N HIS A 284 -10.86 3.31 -2.36
CA HIS A 284 -11.71 3.84 -1.31
C HIS A 284 -13.16 3.46 -1.56
N LYS A 285 -13.40 2.17 -1.78
CA LYS A 285 -14.73 1.61 -1.97
C LYS A 285 -15.19 0.95 -0.67
N GLY A 286 -16.45 1.17 -0.33
CA GLY A 286 -17.13 0.49 0.77
C GLY A 286 -17.06 -1.01 0.62
N SER A 287 -16.69 -1.70 1.71
CA SER A 287 -17.17 -3.07 1.88
C SER A 287 -18.69 -2.98 2.00
N SER A 288 -19.43 -3.73 1.19
CA SER A 288 -20.90 -3.77 1.27
C SER A 288 -21.32 -3.89 2.74
N LYS A 289 -22.13 -2.92 3.23
CA LYS A 289 -22.72 -2.98 4.58
C LYS A 289 -23.27 -4.39 4.79
N VAL A 290 -22.87 -5.05 5.88
CA VAL A 290 -23.45 -6.35 6.21
C VAL A 290 -24.88 -6.09 6.66
N ASP A 291 -25.83 -6.20 5.74
CA ASP A 291 -27.25 -5.98 6.01
C ASP A 291 -27.71 -6.77 7.25
N GLY A 292 -28.22 -6.06 8.26
CA GLY A 292 -29.11 -6.65 9.28
C GLY A 292 -28.62 -6.75 10.73
N LYS A 293 -27.61 -5.98 11.17
CA LYS A 293 -27.34 -5.78 12.61
C LYS A 293 -27.16 -4.30 12.92
N GLU A 294 -27.63 -3.87 14.10
CA GLU A 294 -27.11 -2.63 14.70
C GLU A 294 -25.61 -2.85 14.94
N GLU A 295 -24.79 -2.34 14.04
CA GLU A 295 -23.34 -2.43 14.15
C GLU A 295 -22.88 -1.32 15.08
N VAL A 296 -22.32 -1.72 16.23
CA VAL A 296 -21.55 -0.83 17.09
C VAL A 296 -20.10 -0.94 16.64
N TYR A 297 -19.59 0.13 16.06
CA TYR A 297 -18.24 0.24 15.52
C TYR A 297 -17.23 0.52 16.62
N THR A 298 -15.95 0.30 16.35
CA THR A 298 -14.84 0.77 17.20
C THR A 298 -14.23 2.05 16.62
N PHE A 299 -13.47 2.80 17.42
CA PHE A 299 -12.69 3.94 16.91
C PHE A 299 -11.66 3.55 15.84
N ALA A 300 -11.21 2.29 15.84
CA ALA A 300 -10.35 1.75 14.79
C ALA A 300 -11.12 1.58 13.48
N ASP A 301 -12.36 1.07 13.54
CA ASP A 301 -13.24 0.97 12.37
C ASP A 301 -13.51 2.36 11.78
N MET A 302 -13.74 3.37 12.64
CA MET A 302 -13.90 4.76 12.22
C MET A 302 -12.65 5.34 11.56
N SER A 303 -11.47 5.06 12.10
CA SER A 303 -10.22 5.51 11.49
C SER A 303 -9.98 4.86 10.13
N TYR A 304 -10.42 3.60 9.98
CA TYR A 304 -10.30 2.86 8.73
C TYR A 304 -11.32 3.31 7.67
N GLU A 305 -12.50 3.73 8.11
CA GLU A 305 -13.58 4.24 7.27
C GLU A 305 -13.13 5.43 6.40
N PHE A 306 -12.28 6.30 6.95
CA PHE A 306 -11.70 7.45 6.25
C PHE A 306 -10.30 7.17 5.69
N TYR A 307 -9.71 6.01 5.96
CA TYR A 307 -8.38 5.67 5.46
C TYR A 307 -8.47 5.16 4.02
N ASP A 308 -7.83 5.87 3.10
CA ASP A 308 -7.69 5.46 1.72
C ASP A 308 -6.45 4.57 1.55
N LYS A 309 -6.68 3.27 1.35
CA LYS A 309 -5.61 2.28 1.11
C LYS A 309 -4.81 2.54 -0.16
N GLY A 310 -5.43 3.15 -1.16
CA GLY A 310 -4.73 3.55 -2.37
C GLY A 310 -3.73 4.61 -2.00
N TRP A 311 -4.17 5.71 -1.39
CA TRP A 311 -3.29 6.83 -1.08
C TRP A 311 -2.39 6.64 0.13
N GLY A 312 -2.69 5.67 1.00
CA GLY A 312 -2.03 5.51 2.29
C GLY A 312 -2.29 6.69 3.23
N LYS A 313 -3.44 7.37 3.08
CA LYS A 313 -3.78 8.63 3.74
C LYS A 313 -5.24 8.66 4.17
N GLN A 314 -5.54 9.45 5.19
CA GLN A 314 -6.91 9.81 5.53
C GLN A 314 -7.48 10.72 4.43
N VAL A 315 -8.72 10.43 4.01
CA VAL A 315 -9.54 11.24 3.12
C VAL A 315 -10.80 11.66 3.86
N HIS A 316 -11.52 12.66 3.34
CA HIS A 316 -12.73 13.17 3.99
C HIS A 316 -14.00 12.58 3.38
N VAL A 317 -13.94 11.36 2.87
CA VAL A 317 -15.09 10.66 2.28
C VAL A 317 -15.22 9.35 3.03
N ALA A 318 -16.42 9.02 3.51
CA ALA A 318 -16.69 7.74 4.14
C ALA A 318 -16.74 6.65 3.05
N ARG A 319 -16.22 5.45 3.35
CA ARG A 319 -16.25 4.31 2.42
C ARG A 319 -17.66 3.73 2.27
N SER A 320 -18.37 3.67 3.39
CA SER A 320 -19.50 2.81 3.66
C SER A 320 -20.70 3.60 4.17
N PHE A 321 -20.50 4.78 4.77
CA PHE A 321 -21.59 5.58 5.33
C PHE A 321 -22.02 6.72 4.42
N ASP A 322 -23.33 6.95 4.39
CA ASP A 322 -23.92 8.06 3.67
C ASP A 322 -23.92 9.32 4.55
N MET A 323 -24.06 10.48 3.90
CA MET A 323 -24.30 11.73 4.60
C MET A 323 -25.60 11.64 5.44
N TRP A 324 -25.58 12.22 6.63
CA TRP A 324 -26.63 12.22 7.65
C TRP A 324 -26.89 10.87 8.32
N GLU A 325 -26.14 9.83 7.97
CA GLU A 325 -26.19 8.55 8.67
C GLU A 325 -25.64 8.70 10.09
N THR A 326 -26.28 8.01 11.02
CA THR A 326 -25.91 7.97 12.44
C THR A 326 -25.30 6.62 12.76
N ILE A 327 -24.20 6.63 13.50
CA ILE A 327 -23.44 5.44 13.88
C ILE A 327 -23.19 5.41 15.38
N LYS A 328 -23.04 4.20 15.91
CA LYS A 328 -22.64 3.99 17.31
C LYS A 328 -21.20 3.53 17.35
N VAL A 329 -20.37 4.18 18.17
CA VAL A 329 -18.95 3.89 18.31
C VAL A 329 -18.64 3.57 19.75
N ARG A 330 -18.10 2.39 19.99
CA ARG A 330 -17.65 1.89 21.28
C ARG A 330 -16.15 2.07 21.44
N GLY A 331 -15.74 2.58 22.59
CA GLY A 331 -14.33 2.62 22.99
C GLY A 331 -14.14 2.24 24.46
N GLU A 332 -13.04 1.56 24.75
CA GLU A 332 -12.57 1.35 26.13
C GLU A 332 -11.65 2.51 26.53
N LEU A 333 -12.06 3.29 27.52
CA LEU A 333 -11.34 4.45 28.03
C LEU A 333 -9.99 4.02 28.61
N GLN A 334 -8.90 4.54 28.08
CA GLN A 334 -7.53 4.23 28.53
C GLN A 334 -7.01 5.29 29.50
N THR A 335 -7.28 6.56 29.21
CA THR A 335 -6.85 7.67 30.05
C THR A 335 -7.88 8.79 30.01
N ILE A 336 -8.02 9.48 31.13
CA ILE A 336 -8.82 10.70 31.25
C ILE A 336 -8.02 11.74 32.04
N ALA A 337 -8.02 12.98 31.56
CA ALA A 337 -7.33 14.09 32.22
C ALA A 337 -8.16 15.37 32.13
N TYR A 338 -8.28 16.09 33.24
CA TYR A 338 -8.94 17.40 33.32
C TYR A 338 -7.90 18.52 33.35
N ASP A 339 -8.08 19.54 32.50
CA ASP A 339 -7.28 20.76 32.52
C ASP A 339 -8.08 21.91 33.13
N GLU A 340 -7.63 22.38 34.30
CA GLU A 340 -8.28 23.50 35.01
C GLU A 340 -8.21 24.83 34.24
N THR A 341 -7.28 24.97 33.30
CA THR A 341 -7.07 26.19 32.50
C THR A 341 -8.13 26.29 31.41
N THR A 342 -8.31 25.23 30.64
CA THR A 342 -9.30 25.16 29.56
C THR A 342 -10.68 24.76 30.04
N LYS A 343 -10.80 24.25 31.28
CA LYS A 343 -12.02 23.67 31.85
C LYS A 343 -12.56 22.47 31.08
N GLN A 344 -11.66 21.72 30.44
CA GLN A 344 -12.00 20.59 29.59
C GLN A 344 -11.38 19.28 30.07
N SER A 345 -12.07 18.18 29.80
CA SER A 345 -11.57 16.82 29.97
C SER A 345 -11.18 16.21 28.64
N THR A 346 -10.02 15.57 28.59
CA THR A 346 -9.55 14.77 27.44
C THR A 346 -9.64 13.30 27.77
N LEU A 347 -10.41 12.55 26.97
CA LEU A 347 -10.60 11.10 27.06
C LEU A 347 -9.82 10.45 25.91
N SER A 348 -9.10 9.35 26.16
CA SER A 348 -8.39 8.59 25.10
C SER A 348 -8.78 7.11 25.13
N PHE A 349 -8.98 6.50 23.97
CA PHE A 349 -9.57 5.16 23.84
C PHE A 349 -8.61 4.11 23.25
N ALA A 350 -8.83 2.82 23.52
CA ALA A 350 -8.07 1.70 22.95
C ALA A 350 -8.46 1.39 21.48
N PRO A 351 -7.62 0.65 20.71
CA PRO A 351 -6.33 0.02 21.08
C PRO A 351 -5.11 0.94 20.96
N GLN A 352 -5.29 2.17 20.46
CA GLN A 352 -4.22 3.14 20.30
C GLN A 352 -4.65 4.40 21.04
N GLN A 353 -3.78 4.97 21.88
CA GLN A 353 -3.92 6.32 22.45
C GLN A 353 -4.02 7.45 21.37
N SER A 354 -4.28 7.09 20.11
CA SER A 354 -4.41 7.97 18.95
C SER A 354 -5.81 8.55 18.78
N HIS A 355 -6.84 8.01 19.44
CA HIS A 355 -8.17 8.61 19.41
C HIS A 355 -8.47 9.27 20.75
N SER A 356 -8.41 10.60 20.74
CA SER A 356 -8.68 11.44 21.90
C SER A 356 -9.89 12.33 21.61
N MET A 357 -10.80 12.40 22.56
CA MET A 357 -11.96 13.28 22.54
C MET A 357 -11.85 14.29 23.67
N VAL A 358 -12.22 15.52 23.38
CA VAL A 358 -12.31 16.63 24.32
C VAL A 358 -13.78 16.97 24.57
N PHE A 359 -14.12 17.18 25.84
CA PHE A 359 -15.42 17.63 26.30
C PHE A 359 -15.27 18.67 27.41
N ASP A 360 -16.24 19.56 27.55
CA ASP A 360 -16.26 20.57 28.59
C ASP A 360 -16.67 19.98 29.95
N GLY A 361 -16.07 20.52 31.02
CA GLY A 361 -16.28 20.07 32.39
C GLY A 361 -15.29 19.01 32.88
N ASP A 362 -15.32 18.75 34.20
CA ASP A 362 -14.50 17.73 34.85
C ASP A 362 -15.22 16.37 34.84
N LEU A 363 -14.79 15.51 33.93
CA LEU A 363 -15.33 14.18 33.74
C LEU A 363 -14.56 13.11 34.54
N THR A 364 -13.44 13.46 35.18
CA THR A 364 -12.62 12.53 35.99
C THR A 364 -13.34 12.04 37.24
N THR A 365 -14.40 12.73 37.65
CA THR A 365 -15.25 12.33 38.78
C THR A 365 -16.34 11.34 38.40
N LYS A 366 -16.57 11.12 37.09
CA LYS A 366 -17.64 10.27 36.55
C LYS A 366 -17.11 9.00 35.89
N TYR A 367 -15.98 9.08 35.19
CA TYR A 367 -15.43 7.97 34.42
C TYR A 367 -14.00 7.63 34.86
N GLU A 368 -13.64 6.37 34.72
CA GLU A 368 -12.33 5.83 35.04
C GLU A 368 -11.74 4.97 33.89
N PRO A 369 -10.40 4.86 33.79
CA PRO A 369 -9.78 3.95 32.85
C PRO A 369 -10.30 2.51 32.99
N GLY A 370 -10.69 1.91 31.87
CA GLY A 370 -11.34 0.60 31.79
C GLY A 370 -12.84 0.69 31.47
N ASP A 371 -13.46 1.86 31.66
CA ASP A 371 -14.86 2.07 31.28
C ASP A 371 -15.05 1.89 29.77
N VAL A 372 -16.16 1.26 29.41
CA VAL A 372 -16.58 1.11 28.02
C VAL A 372 -17.63 2.18 27.76
N LEU A 373 -17.36 3.08 26.83
CA LEU A 373 -18.28 4.16 26.49
C LEU A 373 -18.79 3.95 25.07
N ILE A 374 -20.09 4.20 24.86
CA ILE A 374 -20.73 4.13 23.54
C ILE A 374 -21.19 5.52 23.14
N PHE A 375 -20.58 6.04 22.09
CA PHE A 375 -20.92 7.32 21.48
C PHE A 375 -21.83 7.13 20.27
N GLU A 376 -22.67 8.11 20.01
CA GLU A 376 -23.43 8.25 18.78
C GLU A 376 -22.89 9.47 18.02
N PHE A 377 -22.60 9.29 16.74
CA PHE A 377 -22.15 10.36 15.85
C PHE A 377 -22.98 10.37 14.58
N GLN A 378 -23.13 11.55 14.00
CA GLN A 378 -23.74 11.71 12.69
C GLN A 378 -22.70 12.17 11.66
N PHE A 379 -22.71 11.57 10.47
CA PHE A 379 -21.94 12.07 9.34
C PHE A 379 -22.59 13.35 8.81
N VAL A 380 -21.90 14.47 8.89
CA VAL A 380 -22.38 15.77 8.39
C VAL A 380 -21.52 16.22 7.21
N PRO A 381 -22.09 17.00 6.26
CA PRO A 381 -21.32 17.56 5.17
C PRO A 381 -20.17 18.42 5.71
N LEU A 382 -18.98 18.17 5.18
CA LEU A 382 -17.82 19.00 5.46
C LEU A 382 -17.85 20.29 4.63
N ILE A 383 -18.45 20.23 3.42
CA ILE A 383 -18.59 21.32 2.44
C ILE A 383 -19.84 21.09 1.55
N ASP A 384 -20.21 22.11 0.76
CA ASP A 384 -21.39 22.19 -0.12
C ASP A 384 -21.71 20.90 -0.91
N GLU A 385 -23.01 20.66 -1.17
CA GLU A 385 -23.70 19.40 -1.55
C GLU A 385 -23.19 18.70 -2.84
N THR A 386 -22.16 19.24 -3.48
CA THR A 386 -21.63 18.76 -4.77
C THR A 386 -20.61 17.62 -4.63
N TYR A 387 -19.98 17.47 -3.47
CA TYR A 387 -19.05 16.38 -3.19
C TYR A 387 -19.40 15.73 -1.85
N GLU A 388 -19.36 14.40 -1.78
CA GLU A 388 -19.69 13.58 -0.60
C GLU A 388 -18.62 13.67 0.51
N PHE A 389 -18.01 14.84 0.69
CA PHE A 389 -17.08 15.05 1.79
C PHE A 389 -17.84 15.17 3.10
N VAL A 390 -17.51 14.31 4.03
CA VAL A 390 -18.18 14.19 5.32
C VAL A 390 -17.16 14.23 6.45
N GLN A 391 -17.63 14.67 7.60
CA GLN A 391 -16.96 14.57 8.90
C GLN A 391 -18.00 14.17 9.95
N LEU A 392 -17.56 13.84 11.16
CA LEU A 392 -18.49 13.65 12.26
C LEU A 392 -19.02 15.01 12.73
N ASP A 393 -20.28 15.04 13.17
CA ASP A 393 -20.89 16.18 13.87
C ASP A 393 -20.04 16.63 15.06
N TYR A 394 -19.46 15.69 15.80
CA TYR A 394 -18.48 15.95 16.85
C TYR A 394 -17.28 16.78 16.35
N ASP A 395 -16.67 16.40 15.23
CA ASP A 395 -15.52 17.11 14.66
C ASP A 395 -15.92 18.51 14.17
N ALA A 396 -17.14 18.64 13.63
CA ALA A 396 -17.70 19.92 13.21
C ALA A 396 -17.90 20.86 14.41
N ALA A 397 -18.49 20.35 15.50
CA ALA A 397 -18.71 21.10 16.73
C ALA A 397 -17.37 21.53 17.35
N LEU A 398 -16.41 20.61 17.43
CA LEU A 398 -15.05 20.89 17.91
C LEU A 398 -14.36 21.98 17.07
N ALA A 399 -14.41 21.88 15.74
CA ALA A 399 -13.80 22.86 14.84
C ALA A 399 -14.46 24.25 14.92
N SER A 400 -15.74 24.31 15.27
CA SER A 400 -16.47 25.58 15.45
C SER A 400 -16.21 26.26 16.79
N GLY A 401 -15.55 25.56 17.74
CA GLY A 401 -15.34 26.04 19.10
C GLY A 401 -16.61 26.06 19.95
N GLN A 402 -17.60 25.22 19.61
CA GLN A 402 -18.78 25.01 20.45
C GLN A 402 -18.38 24.32 21.76
N GLU A 403 -19.17 24.58 22.80
CA GLU A 403 -19.09 23.81 24.05
C GLU A 403 -19.57 22.37 23.77
N LEU A 404 -18.76 21.39 24.16
CA LEU A 404 -18.98 19.97 23.91
C LEU A 404 -19.42 19.29 25.20
N ASP A 405 -20.72 19.08 25.37
CA ASP A 405 -21.26 18.25 26.45
C ASP A 405 -21.21 16.78 26.03
N ILE A 406 -20.53 15.94 26.83
CA ILE A 406 -20.45 14.51 26.58
C ILE A 406 -21.82 13.82 26.49
N ASN A 407 -22.84 14.36 27.18
CA ASN A 407 -24.20 13.77 27.16
C ASN A 407 -24.92 13.94 25.81
N GLU A 408 -24.44 14.83 24.94
CA GLU A 408 -24.99 14.96 23.58
C GLU A 408 -24.58 13.79 22.69
N TYR A 409 -23.45 13.15 23.00
CA TYR A 409 -22.88 12.07 22.19
C TYR A 409 -22.95 10.72 22.89
N LEU A 410 -22.93 10.68 24.23
CA LEU A 410 -22.86 9.43 24.99
C LEU A 410 -24.25 8.78 25.13
N LEU A 411 -24.41 7.57 24.59
CA LEU A 411 -25.62 6.78 24.73
C LEU A 411 -25.66 5.96 26.03
N GLY A 412 -24.50 5.61 26.59
CA GLY A 412 -24.40 4.84 27.83
C GLY A 412 -23.02 4.24 28.11
N GLU A 413 -22.94 3.55 29.25
CA GLU A 413 -21.82 2.74 29.76
C GLU A 413 -22.03 1.24 29.48
#